data_AF-A0A3D8QP72-F1
#
_entry.id   AF-A0A3D8QP72-F1
#
_cell.length_a   1.000
_cell.length_b   1.000
_cell.length_c   1.000
_cell.angle_alpha   90.00
_cell.angle_beta   90.00
_cell.angle_gamma   90.00
#
_symmetry.space_group_name_H-M   'P 1'
#
loop_
_entity.id
_entity.type
_entity.pdbx_description
1 polymer ?
#
loop_
_entity_poly.entity_id
_entity_poly.type
_entity_poly.pdbx_seq_one_letter_code
_entity_poly.pdbx_strand_id
1 'polypeptide(L)'
;MTLGSDDYAVATEWTFTAAAIVVVALRISVRLLYHRSWPNKSDIWVLIGLLLNIVLVALYTWSSRLGGTGLANYVVTEQDEIILLKISYVSGVIWDIGLYMPKFSLLALYYDVILIVFRKLRMALHVITGFIVSAALVTICIDLFWCTPIPSNW
;
A
#
# COMPACT_ATOMS: atom_id res chain seq x y z
N MET A 1 12.63 19.21 -24.57
CA MET A 1 12.31 18.20 -23.55
C MET A 1 10.80 18.00 -23.58
N THR A 2 10.33 17.07 -24.41
CA THR A 2 8.92 16.66 -24.41
C THR A 2 8.78 15.61 -23.33
N LEU A 3 8.07 15.95 -22.24
CA LEU A 3 7.74 15.02 -21.17
C LEU A 3 6.99 13.82 -21.78
N GLY A 4 7.47 12.61 -21.54
CA GLY A 4 6.80 11.39 -21.98
C GLY A 4 5.52 11.15 -21.18
N SER A 5 4.62 10.30 -21.67
CA SER A 5 3.44 9.82 -20.92
C SER A 5 3.79 9.39 -19.49
N ASP A 6 4.98 8.84 -19.33
CA ASP A 6 5.48 8.16 -18.15
C ASP A 6 5.85 9.17 -17.05
N ASP A 7 6.29 10.36 -17.45
CA ASP A 7 6.63 11.45 -16.53
C ASP A 7 5.38 11.99 -15.82
N TYR A 8 4.24 12.01 -16.51
CA TYR A 8 2.96 12.46 -15.94
C TYR A 8 2.40 11.46 -14.93
N ALA A 9 2.55 10.15 -15.19
CA ALA A 9 2.12 9.09 -14.28
C ALA A 9 2.90 9.17 -12.96
N VAL A 10 4.24 9.22 -13.04
CA VAL A 10 5.11 9.33 -11.86
C VAL A 10 4.84 10.61 -11.09
N ALA A 11 4.68 11.76 -11.78
CA ALA A 11 4.35 13.02 -11.11
C ALA A 11 3.03 12.93 -10.33
N THR A 12 2.02 12.27 -10.91
CA THR A 12 0.72 12.08 -10.26
C THR A 12 0.84 11.21 -9.00
N GLU A 13 1.60 10.12 -9.06
CA GLU A 13 1.85 9.25 -7.89
C GLU A 13 2.55 9.99 -6.74
N TRP A 14 3.54 10.82 -7.05
CA TRP A 14 4.24 11.64 -6.06
C TRP A 14 3.33 12.71 -5.44
N THR A 15 2.42 13.32 -6.21
CA THR A 15 1.48 14.31 -5.64
C THR A 15 0.50 13.66 -4.67
N PHE A 16 -0.05 12.48 -4.99
CA PHE A 16 -0.90 11.73 -4.06
C PHE A 16 -0.13 11.28 -2.82
N THR A 17 1.12 10.86 -2.97
CA THR A 17 1.98 10.48 -1.84
C THR A 17 2.29 11.67 -0.95
N ALA A 18 2.59 12.84 -1.51
CA ALA A 18 2.81 14.06 -0.75
C ALA A 18 1.54 14.46 0.02
N ALA A 19 0.38 14.41 -0.61
CA ALA A 19 -0.90 14.64 0.06
C ALA A 19 -1.13 13.65 1.21
N ALA A 20 -0.84 12.37 1.01
CA ALA A 20 -0.92 11.35 2.05
C ALA A 20 0.02 11.65 3.23
N ILE A 21 1.27 12.04 2.97
CA ILE A 21 2.25 12.44 4.00
C ILE A 21 1.68 13.60 4.84
N VAL A 22 1.12 14.63 4.20
CA VAL A 22 0.54 15.78 4.90
C VAL A 22 -0.60 15.35 5.82
N VAL A 23 -1.51 14.49 5.34
CA VAL A 23 -2.64 13.99 6.14
C VAL A 23 -2.18 13.14 7.32
N VAL A 24 -1.19 12.25 7.12
CA VAL A 24 -0.65 11.42 8.20
C VAL A 24 0.12 12.27 9.22
N ALA A 25 0.91 13.23 8.76
CA ALA A 25 1.60 14.17 9.63
C ALA A 25 0.60 14.97 10.47
N LEU A 26 -0.46 15.52 9.86
CA LEU A 26 -1.52 16.24 10.56
C LEU A 26 -2.16 15.36 11.64
N ARG A 27 -2.48 14.10 11.31
CA ARG A 27 -3.06 13.13 12.26
C ARG A 27 -2.15 12.92 13.48
N ILE A 28 -0.84 12.79 13.27
CA ILE A 28 0.15 12.62 14.34
C ILE A 28 0.30 13.93 15.14
N SER A 29 0.38 15.07 14.47
CA SER A 29 0.50 16.39 15.11
C SER A 29 -0.69 16.71 15.99
N VAL A 30 -1.92 16.45 15.54
CA VAL A 30 -3.12 16.63 16.36
C VAL A 30 -3.05 15.76 17.60
N ARG A 31 -2.63 14.50 17.48
CA ARG A 31 -2.58 13.59 18.63
C ARG A 31 -1.49 13.97 19.63
N LEU A 32 -0.31 14.36 19.14
CA LEU A 32 0.82 14.75 19.99
C LEU A 32 0.60 16.10 20.68
N LEU A 33 0.04 17.09 19.97
CA LEU A 33 -0.16 18.45 20.47
C LEU A 33 -1.43 18.59 21.29
N TYR A 34 -2.54 17.98 20.86
CA TYR A 34 -3.85 18.14 21.51
C TYR A 34 -4.13 17.05 22.55
N HIS A 35 -3.90 15.78 22.20
CA HIS A 35 -4.18 14.68 23.13
C HIS A 35 -3.01 14.39 24.08
N ARG A 36 -1.79 14.86 23.75
CA ARG A 36 -0.54 14.67 24.51
C ARG A 36 -0.32 13.22 24.96
N SER A 37 -0.83 12.29 24.17
CA SER A 37 -0.78 10.85 24.41
C SER A 37 0.30 10.21 23.54
N TRP A 38 0.79 9.06 23.98
CA TRP A 38 1.65 8.23 23.15
C TRP A 38 0.90 7.76 21.88
N PRO A 39 1.63 7.47 20.80
CA PRO A 39 1.04 6.97 19.56
C PRO A 39 0.32 5.64 19.82
N ASN A 40 -0.96 5.59 19.45
CA ASN A 40 -1.76 4.38 19.61
C ASN A 40 -1.44 3.37 18.51
N LYS A 41 -1.79 2.11 18.76
CA LYS A 41 -1.62 1.01 17.79
C LYS A 41 -2.18 1.37 16.40
N SER A 42 -3.29 2.11 16.37
CA SER A 42 -3.90 2.61 15.13
C SER A 42 -2.96 3.50 14.30
N ASP A 43 -2.14 4.35 14.92
CA ASP A 43 -1.24 5.24 14.18
C ASP A 43 0.00 4.50 13.65
N ILE A 44 0.45 3.46 14.35
CA ILE A 44 1.53 2.57 13.87
C ILE A 44 1.12 1.90 12.55
N TRP A 45 -0.11 1.38 12.46
CA TRP A 45 -0.62 0.77 11.23
C TRP A 45 -0.69 1.76 10.05
N VAL A 46 -1.04 3.02 10.30
CA VAL A 46 -1.02 4.06 9.25
C VAL A 46 0.40 4.36 8.81
N LEU A 47 1.33 4.50 9.75
CA LEU A 47 2.74 4.77 9.44
C LEU A 47 3.34 3.66 8.58
N ILE A 48 3.07 2.39 8.91
CA ILE A 48 3.48 1.25 8.10
C ILE A 48 2.89 1.35 6.69
N GLY A 49 1.58 1.63 6.57
CA GLY A 49 0.94 1.83 5.26
C GLY A 49 1.56 2.96 4.45
N LEU A 50 1.90 4.08 5.08
CA LEU A 50 2.56 5.21 4.44
C LEU A 50 3.97 4.83 3.94
N LEU A 51 4.74 4.10 4.75
CA LEU A 51 6.06 3.62 4.35
C LEU A 51 5.98 2.68 3.15
N LEU A 52 5.01 1.75 3.14
CA LEU A 52 4.79 0.86 2.00
C LEU A 52 4.42 1.65 0.74
N ASN A 53 3.58 2.68 0.86
CA ASN A 53 3.23 3.56 -0.26
C ASN A 53 4.46 4.31 -0.81
N ILE A 54 5.37 4.77 0.05
CA ILE A 54 6.62 5.42 -0.37
C ILE A 54 7.52 4.43 -1.12
N VAL A 55 7.67 3.21 -0.60
CA VAL A 55 8.45 2.15 -1.28
C VAL A 55 7.88 1.84 -2.66
N LEU A 56 6.55 1.75 -2.75
CA LEU A 56 5.85 1.45 -3.98
C LEU A 56 6.05 2.54 -5.06
N VAL A 57 5.91 3.83 -4.70
CA VAL A 57 6.15 4.93 -5.65
C VAL A 57 7.62 5.00 -6.06
N ALA A 58 8.55 4.63 -5.17
CA ALA A 58 9.96 4.49 -5.53
C ALA A 58 10.18 3.36 -6.55
N LEU A 59 9.50 2.21 -6.40
CA LEU A 59 9.56 1.10 -7.36
C LEU A 59 8.99 1.51 -8.72
N TYR A 60 7.85 2.23 -8.76
CA TYR A 60 7.29 2.74 -10.01
C TYR A 60 8.22 3.75 -10.69
N THR A 61 8.80 4.67 -9.93
CA THR A 61 9.80 5.62 -10.43
C THR A 61 11.04 4.91 -11.00
N TRP A 62 11.42 3.75 -10.45
CA TRP A 62 12.50 2.95 -11.00
C TRP A 62 12.07 2.22 -12.28
N SER A 63 10.87 1.62 -12.29
CA SER A 63 10.33 0.92 -13.46
C SER A 63 10.18 1.83 -14.69
N SER A 64 9.81 3.10 -14.49
CA SER A 64 9.69 4.08 -15.57
C SER A 64 11.05 4.47 -16.14
N ARG A 65 12.09 4.56 -15.30
CA ARG A 65 13.49 4.80 -15.75
C ARG A 65 14.07 3.64 -16.56
N LEU A 66 13.57 2.41 -16.31
CA LEU A 66 13.95 1.20 -17.06
C LEU A 66 13.19 1.06 -18.40
N GLY A 67 12.25 1.98 -18.71
CA GLY A 67 11.51 1.98 -19.97
C GLY A 67 10.26 1.10 -20.00
N GLY A 68 9.75 0.67 -18.84
CA GLY A 68 8.64 -0.30 -18.73
C GLY A 68 7.27 0.15 -19.25
N THR A 69 7.11 1.39 -19.72
CA THR A 69 5.82 1.99 -20.07
C THR A 69 5.73 2.53 -21.49
N GLY A 70 6.85 2.57 -22.23
CA GLY A 70 6.88 3.05 -23.60
C GLY A 70 6.63 1.93 -24.62
N LEU A 71 5.42 1.87 -25.19
CA LEU A 71 5.08 1.01 -26.34
C LEU A 71 6.00 1.21 -27.57
N ALA A 72 6.87 2.24 -27.56
CA ALA A 72 7.63 2.73 -28.69
C ALA A 72 9.15 2.41 -28.66
N ASN A 73 9.70 1.88 -27.56
CA ASN A 73 11.14 1.55 -27.45
C ASN A 73 11.34 0.04 -27.26
N TYR A 74 10.96 -0.74 -28.27
CA TYR A 74 11.09 -2.20 -28.30
C TYR A 74 12.53 -2.64 -28.63
N VAL A 75 13.49 -2.27 -27.78
CA VAL A 75 14.79 -2.96 -27.68
C VAL A 75 15.14 -3.05 -26.20
N VAL A 76 14.25 -3.70 -25.44
CA VAL A 76 14.52 -4.10 -24.06
C VAL A 76 15.27 -5.42 -24.16
N THR A 77 16.44 -5.52 -23.51
CA THR A 77 17.16 -6.80 -23.44
C THR A 77 16.27 -7.82 -22.73
N GLU A 78 16.29 -9.10 -23.11
CA GLU A 78 15.52 -10.17 -22.43
C GLU A 78 15.69 -10.13 -20.89
N GLN A 79 16.88 -9.71 -20.44
CA GLN A 79 17.22 -9.52 -19.04
C GLN A 79 16.46 -8.38 -18.35
N ASP A 80 16.22 -7.28 -19.06
CA ASP A 80 15.51 -6.10 -18.55
C ASP A 80 14.00 -6.35 -18.45
N GLU A 81 13.44 -7.14 -19.37
CA GLU A 81 12.04 -7.59 -19.32
C GLU A 81 11.76 -8.45 -18.08
N ILE A 82 12.64 -9.41 -17.79
CA ILE A 82 12.56 -10.25 -16.58
C ILE A 82 12.63 -9.39 -15.31
N ILE A 83 13.45 -8.34 -15.30
CA ILE A 83 13.57 -7.42 -14.16
C ILE A 83 12.28 -6.61 -13.99
N LEU A 84 11.69 -6.11 -15.07
CA LEU A 84 10.42 -5.36 -15.04
C LEU A 84 9.25 -6.23 -14.55
N LEU A 85 9.18 -7.49 -14.98
CA LEU A 85 8.18 -8.45 -14.50
C LEU A 85 8.33 -8.74 -13.01
N LYS A 86 9.58 -8.89 -12.52
CA LYS A 86 9.86 -9.04 -11.08
C LYS A 86 9.47 -7.81 -10.28
N ILE A 87 9.77 -6.61 -10.78
CA ILE A 87 9.38 -5.36 -10.12
C ILE A 87 7.86 -5.24 -10.06
N SER A 88 7.16 -5.56 -11.15
CA SER A 88 5.70 -5.52 -11.22
C SER A 88 5.04 -6.54 -10.28
N TYR A 89 5.63 -7.72 -10.15
CA TYR A 89 5.18 -8.72 -9.20
C TYR A 89 5.34 -8.26 -7.74
N VAL A 90 6.53 -7.73 -7.39
CA VAL A 90 6.80 -7.22 -6.04
C VAL A 90 5.93 -6.00 -5.73
N SER A 91 5.75 -5.09 -6.68
CA SER A 91 4.92 -3.89 -6.50
C SER A 91 3.45 -4.25 -6.31
N GLY A 92 2.92 -5.26 -7.01
CA GLY A 92 1.57 -5.79 -6.80
C GLY A 92 1.35 -6.25 -5.36
N VAL A 93 2.23 -7.13 -4.86
CA VAL A 93 2.13 -7.62 -3.47
C VAL A 93 2.21 -6.48 -2.45
N ILE A 94 3.11 -5.51 -2.66
CA ILE A 94 3.24 -4.35 -1.77
C ILE A 94 2.00 -3.45 -1.84
N TRP A 95 1.43 -3.26 -3.03
CA TRP A 95 0.20 -2.49 -3.25
C TRP A 95 -0.95 -3.07 -2.45
N ASP A 96 -1.18 -4.37 -2.55
CA ASP A 96 -2.28 -5.04 -1.84
C ASP A 96 -2.11 -4.96 -0.33
N ILE A 97 -0.91 -5.24 0.20
CA ILE A 97 -0.62 -5.07 1.62
C ILE A 97 -0.87 -3.62 2.05
N GLY A 98 -0.38 -2.66 1.27
CA GLY A 98 -0.56 -1.22 1.51
C GLY A 98 -2.03 -0.81 1.58
N LEU A 99 -2.89 -1.41 0.75
CA LEU A 99 -4.32 -1.14 0.69
C LEU A 99 -5.06 -1.62 1.95
N TYR A 100 -4.62 -2.72 2.57
CA TYR A 100 -5.23 -3.23 3.80
C TYR A 100 -4.74 -2.51 5.08
N MET A 101 -3.55 -1.89 5.07
CA MET A 101 -3.00 -1.19 6.25
C MET A 101 -3.90 -0.08 6.82
N PRO A 102 -4.49 0.83 6.01
CA PRO A 102 -5.47 1.81 6.49
C PRO A 102 -6.71 1.18 7.12
N LYS A 103 -7.17 0.04 6.57
CA LYS A 103 -8.33 -0.71 7.11
C LYS A 103 -8.01 -1.27 8.50
N PHE A 104 -6.81 -1.82 8.69
CA PHE A 104 -6.35 -2.28 10.01
C PHE A 104 -6.17 -1.14 11.00
N SER A 105 -5.67 0.02 10.55
CA SER A 105 -5.62 1.22 11.39
C SER A 105 -7.01 1.62 11.88
N LEU A 106 -8.00 1.64 10.99
CA LEU A 106 -9.37 2.02 11.31
C LEU A 106 -10.01 1.01 12.29
N LEU A 107 -9.83 -0.29 12.06
CA LEU A 107 -10.25 -1.34 12.99
C LEU A 107 -9.65 -1.13 14.37
N ALA A 108 -8.34 -0.88 14.46
CA ALA A 108 -7.66 -0.63 15.73
C ALA A 108 -8.21 0.61 16.44
N LEU A 109 -8.58 1.67 15.71
CA LEU A 109 -9.24 2.85 16.25
C LEU A 109 -10.63 2.51 16.81
N TYR A 110 -11.41 1.70 16.08
CA TYR A 110 -12.73 1.29 16.53
C TYR A 110 -12.70 0.41 17.79
N TYR A 111 -11.68 -0.43 17.95
CA TYR A 111 -11.49 -1.19 19.19
C TYR A 111 -11.18 -0.30 20.40
N ASP A 112 -10.52 0.83 20.17
CA ASP A 112 -10.18 1.81 21.21
C ASP A 112 -11.41 2.67 21.59
N VAL A 113 -12.21 3.07 20.59
CA VAL A 113 -13.39 3.91 20.78
C VAL A 113 -14.60 3.13 21.34
N ILE A 114 -14.84 1.91 20.86
CA ILE A 114 -16.03 1.13 21.25
C ILE A 114 -15.80 0.51 22.62
N LEU A 115 -16.39 1.12 23.65
CA LEU A 115 -16.38 0.59 25.01
C LEU A 115 -17.01 -0.82 25.08
N ILE A 116 -16.51 -1.62 26.03
CA ILE A 116 -16.89 -3.04 26.18
C ILE A 116 -18.38 -3.25 26.51
N VAL A 117 -19.05 -2.17 26.95
CA VAL A 117 -20.47 -2.13 27.33
C VAL A 117 -21.38 -2.45 26.13
N PHE A 118 -21.00 -2.07 24.91
CA PHE A 118 -21.80 -2.31 23.71
C PHE A 118 -21.51 -3.68 23.07
N ARG A 119 -22.00 -4.77 23.70
CA ARG A 119 -21.74 -6.17 23.25
C ARG A 119 -22.10 -6.43 21.77
N LYS A 120 -23.24 -5.94 21.28
CA LYS A 120 -23.67 -6.15 19.88
C LYS A 120 -22.71 -5.49 18.88
N LEU A 121 -22.28 -4.27 19.19
CA LEU A 121 -21.35 -3.51 18.34
C LEU A 121 -19.95 -4.14 18.34
N ARG A 122 -19.52 -4.66 19.49
CA ARG A 122 -18.24 -5.38 19.60
C ARG A 122 -18.24 -6.71 18.85
N MET A 123 -19.34 -7.46 18.84
CA MET A 123 -19.46 -8.65 17.99
C MET A 123 -19.39 -8.31 16.50
N ALA A 124 -20.11 -7.26 16.06
CA ALA A 124 -20.01 -6.80 14.67
C ALA A 124 -18.57 -6.42 14.29
N LEU A 125 -17.85 -5.73 15.19
CA LEU A 125 -16.46 -5.37 14.98
C LEU A 125 -15.56 -6.60 14.83
N HIS A 126 -15.73 -7.64 15.65
CA HIS A 126 -14.98 -8.89 15.53
C HIS A 126 -15.25 -9.61 14.21
N VAL A 127 -16.51 -9.68 13.77
CA VAL A 127 -16.90 -10.28 12.49
C VAL A 127 -16.24 -9.52 11.33
N ILE A 128 -16.32 -8.20 11.32
CA ILE A 128 -15.70 -7.36 10.28
C ILE A 128 -14.17 -7.51 10.29
N THR A 129 -13.56 -7.60 11.48
CA THR A 129 -12.12 -7.84 11.60
C THR A 129 -11.73 -9.17 10.96
N GLY A 130 -12.45 -10.25 11.28
CA GLY A 130 -12.19 -11.57 10.70
C GLY A 130 -12.37 -11.59 9.18
N PHE A 131 -13.40 -10.90 8.68
CA PHE A 131 -13.61 -10.75 7.24
C PHE A 131 -12.46 -9.99 6.55
N ILE A 132 -12.00 -8.87 7.12
CA ILE A 132 -10.92 -8.09 6.52
C ILE A 132 -9.59 -8.86 6.56
N VAL A 133 -9.29 -9.56 7.65
CA VAL A 133 -8.07 -10.40 7.76
C VAL A 133 -8.10 -11.55 6.76
N SER A 134 -9.23 -12.24 6.63
CA SER A 134 -9.38 -13.33 5.65
C SER A 134 -9.30 -12.82 4.22
N ALA A 135 -9.94 -11.69 3.91
CA ALA A 135 -9.83 -11.06 2.60
C ALA A 135 -8.38 -10.66 2.28
N ALA A 136 -7.65 -10.06 3.23
CA ALA A 136 -6.25 -9.70 3.04
C ALA A 136 -5.37 -10.94 2.79
N LEU A 137 -5.60 -12.02 3.54
CA LEU A 137 -4.86 -13.27 3.36
C LEU A 137 -5.14 -13.89 1.99
N VAL A 138 -6.41 -13.92 1.57
CA VAL A 138 -6.81 -14.46 0.26
C VAL A 138 -6.18 -13.66 -0.87
N THR A 139 -6.21 -12.33 -0.82
CA THR A 139 -5.57 -11.48 -1.84
C THR A 139 -4.08 -11.77 -1.93
N ILE A 140 -3.35 -11.75 -0.81
CA ILE A 140 -1.91 -12.05 -0.78
C ILE A 140 -1.62 -13.47 -1.31
N CYS A 141 -2.46 -14.46 -0.98
CA CYS A 141 -2.30 -15.80 -1.53
C CYS A 141 -2.55 -15.84 -3.05
N ILE A 142 -3.54 -15.12 -3.54
CA ILE A 142 -3.81 -15.04 -4.98
C ILE A 142 -2.61 -14.40 -5.70
N ASP A 143 -2.05 -13.33 -5.16
CA ASP A 143 -0.88 -12.65 -5.76
C ASP A 143 0.36 -13.55 -5.73
N LEU A 144 0.60 -14.26 -4.63
CA LEU A 144 1.75 -15.15 -4.49
C LEU A 144 1.64 -16.45 -5.30
N PHE A 145 0.42 -16.97 -5.47
CA PHE A 145 0.17 -18.26 -6.11
C PHE A 145 -0.51 -18.13 -7.47
N TRP A 146 -0.44 -16.97 -8.10
CA TRP A 146 -1.06 -16.71 -9.39
C TRP A 146 -0.59 -17.70 -10.47
N CYS A 147 0.71 -18.06 -10.45
CA CYS A 147 1.30 -19.04 -11.36
C CYS A 147 1.89 -20.23 -10.58
N THR A 148 1.62 -21.44 -11.07
CA THR A 148 2.28 -22.67 -10.60
C THR A 148 2.99 -23.35 -11.77
N PRO A 149 4.33 -23.43 -11.77
CA PRO A 149 5.27 -23.02 -10.73
C PRO A 149 5.52 -21.49 -10.71
N ILE A 150 5.78 -20.91 -9.53
CA ILE A 150 6.01 -19.47 -9.30
C ILE A 150 7.02 -18.82 -10.26
N PRO A 151 8.14 -19.48 -10.66
CA PRO A 151 9.09 -18.92 -11.61
C PRO A 151 8.51 -18.71 -13.01
N SER A 152 7.37 -19.31 -13.35
CA SER A 152 6.71 -19.11 -14.64
C SER A 152 6.09 -17.72 -14.80
N ASN A 153 6.12 -16.89 -13.75
CA ASN A 153 5.62 -15.52 -13.81
C ASN A 153 6.60 -14.55 -14.52
N TRP A 154 7.85 -14.96 -14.77
CA TRP A 154 8.85 -14.16 -15.48
C TRP A 154 9.78 -15.03 -16.33
#